data_AF-A0A8C5RKJ9-F1
#
_entry.id   AF-A0A8C5RKJ9-F1
#
_cell.length_a   1.000
_cell.length_b   1.000
_cell.length_c   1.000
_cell.angle_alpha   90.00
_cell.angle_beta   90.00
_cell.angle_gamma   90.00
#
_symmetry.space_group_name_H-M   'P 1'
#
loop_
_entity.id
_entity.type
_entity.pdbx_description
1 polymer ?
#
loop_
_entity_poly.entity_id
_entity_poly.type
_entity_poly.pdbx_seq_one_letter_code
_entity_poly.pdbx_strand_id
1 'polypeptide(L)'
;MNFTLYRNKDINNPRKKNYTILNAETDRLSYVGNNFGAGALKCNTLCRYFVGVLDEPSGQMEVYNAELFNMQPLISDDVADNDLSEYLAKSYREKVDLCIEAFGTNKQRKALNSRRMNEVRKEVLNEAVIKAAENVIETKGVAALIHDAAEDEKTDVSLVLPPCHEDAKKPEDVYKFEDIISPAEYEALQAPATVFMNVTAADILKMTEEKSYCSFVLDELKSMPLDEKGYDHKARCLWFFDCLVKLNSQKVVKKKRKDLFLLLYQVYFCRVDRKELANNWQQSKIGRLSPNPFLK
;
A
#
# COMPACT_ATOMS: atom_id res chain seq x y z
N MET A 1 -44.84 42.13 -25.99
CA MET A 1 -43.38 42.15 -26.23
C MET A 1 -42.90 43.54 -25.86
N ASN A 2 -42.13 43.65 -24.78
CA ASN A 2 -41.73 44.93 -24.22
C ASN A 2 -40.23 45.12 -24.44
N PHE A 3 -39.84 46.26 -25.03
CA PHE A 3 -38.45 46.62 -25.25
C PHE A 3 -38.01 47.61 -24.19
N THR A 4 -36.91 47.29 -23.50
CA THR A 4 -36.27 48.17 -22.53
C THR A 4 -34.82 48.42 -22.97
N LEU A 5 -34.46 49.70 -23.08
CA LEU A 5 -33.12 50.11 -23.48
C LEU A 5 -32.37 50.63 -22.25
N TYR A 6 -31.23 50.03 -21.96
CA TYR A 6 -30.31 50.47 -20.91
C TYR A 6 -29.10 51.14 -21.55
N ARG A 7 -28.74 52.32 -21.04
CA ARG A 7 -27.56 53.06 -21.47
C ARG A 7 -26.59 53.20 -20.30
N ASN A 8 -25.30 53.14 -20.61
CA ASN A 8 -24.26 53.36 -19.62
C ASN A 8 -24.26 54.81 -19.10
N LYS A 9 -24.06 54.99 -17.79
CA LYS A 9 -23.97 56.30 -17.12
C LYS A 9 -22.59 56.94 -17.24
N ASP A 10 -21.54 56.15 -17.48
CA ASP A 10 -20.17 56.63 -17.57
C ASP A 10 -19.88 57.31 -18.93
N ILE A 11 -20.12 58.63 -19.00
CA ILE A 11 -19.88 59.44 -20.20
C ILE A 11 -18.39 59.84 -20.33
N ASN A 12 -17.65 59.86 -19.22
CA ASN A 12 -16.25 60.31 -19.18
C ASN A 12 -15.30 59.42 -19.99
N ASN A 13 -15.61 58.12 -20.13
CA ASN A 13 -14.79 57.21 -20.91
C ASN A 13 -15.37 57.07 -22.34
N PRO A 14 -14.66 57.54 -23.38
CA PRO A 14 -15.17 57.54 -24.76
C PRO A 14 -15.48 56.14 -25.28
N ARG A 15 -14.84 55.09 -24.75
CA ARG A 15 -15.14 53.70 -25.12
C ARG A 15 -16.45 53.18 -24.54
N LYS A 16 -16.83 53.66 -23.35
CA LYS A 16 -17.98 53.17 -22.59
C LYS A 16 -19.24 54.01 -22.79
N LYS A 17 -19.08 55.22 -23.32
CA LYS A 17 -20.15 56.20 -23.56
C LYS A 17 -21.30 55.64 -24.40
N ASN A 18 -20.99 54.81 -25.40
CA ASN A 18 -21.98 54.25 -26.32
C ASN A 18 -22.43 52.84 -25.93
N TYR A 19 -22.11 52.34 -24.74
CA TYR A 19 -22.55 51.00 -24.34
C TYR A 19 -24.05 51.01 -24.06
N THR A 20 -24.76 50.19 -24.82
CA THR A 20 -26.20 50.04 -24.69
C THR A 20 -26.60 48.57 -24.73
N ILE A 21 -27.60 48.24 -23.94
CA ILE A 21 -28.19 46.91 -23.82
C ILE A 21 -29.67 47.06 -24.18
N LEU A 22 -30.14 46.25 -25.11
CA LEU A 22 -31.56 46.12 -25.44
C LEU A 22 -32.07 44.80 -24.89
N ASN A 23 -33.05 44.87 -23.99
CA ASN A 23 -33.76 43.70 -23.49
C ASN A 23 -35.18 43.69 -24.06
N ALA A 24 -35.57 42.55 -24.64
CA ALA A 24 -36.89 42.31 -25.17
C ALA A 24 -37.55 41.17 -24.41
N GLU A 25 -38.57 41.49 -23.63
CA GLU A 25 -39.29 40.55 -22.79
C GLU A 25 -40.56 40.06 -23.51
N THR A 26 -40.73 38.74 -23.54
CA THR A 26 -41.94 38.05 -24.02
C THR A 26 -42.42 37.08 -22.95
N ASP A 27 -43.66 36.59 -23.07
CA ASP A 27 -44.31 35.73 -22.07
C ASP A 27 -43.55 34.41 -21.78
N ARG A 28 -42.65 33.99 -22.68
CA ARG A 28 -41.95 32.70 -22.59
C ARG A 28 -40.43 32.80 -22.51
N LEU A 29 -39.85 33.82 -23.14
CA LEU A 29 -38.40 33.97 -23.31
C LEU A 29 -38.01 35.45 -23.22
N SER A 30 -36.83 35.70 -22.66
CA SER A 30 -36.22 37.03 -22.69
C SER A 30 -35.13 37.04 -23.75
N TYR A 31 -35.02 38.12 -24.52
CA TYR A 31 -33.94 38.30 -25.49
C TYR A 31 -33.08 39.47 -25.08
N VAL A 32 -31.76 39.29 -25.09
CA VAL A 32 -30.80 40.34 -24.76
C VAL A 32 -29.88 40.59 -25.96
N GLY A 33 -29.74 41.87 -26.33
CA GLY A 33 -28.80 42.32 -27.36
C GLY A 33 -27.86 43.37 -26.80
N ASN A 34 -26.56 43.19 -27.04
CA ASN A 34 -25.51 44.08 -26.57
C ASN A 34 -24.70 44.62 -27.75
N ASN A 35 -24.30 45.90 -27.67
CA ASN A 35 -23.41 46.51 -28.67
C ASN A 35 -21.92 46.50 -28.26
N PHE A 36 -21.58 45.84 -27.14
CA PHE A 36 -20.22 45.69 -26.62
C PHE A 36 -19.90 44.24 -26.17
N GLY A 37 -18.61 43.93 -26.02
CA GLY A 37 -18.14 42.62 -25.55
C GLY A 37 -18.03 41.55 -26.64
N ALA A 38 -17.81 40.29 -26.23
CA ALA A 38 -17.53 39.18 -27.14
C ALA A 38 -18.72 38.77 -28.04
N GLY A 39 -19.95 39.05 -27.62
CA GLY A 39 -21.18 38.78 -28.36
C GLY A 39 -21.65 39.93 -29.28
N ALA A 40 -20.98 41.08 -29.23
CA ALA A 40 -21.35 42.22 -30.08
C ALA A 40 -20.87 42.02 -31.52
N LEU A 41 -21.66 42.53 -32.47
CA LEU A 41 -21.28 42.60 -33.87
C LEU A 41 -19.98 43.39 -34.02
N LYS A 42 -18.88 42.70 -34.36
CA LYS A 42 -17.54 43.30 -34.55
C LYS A 42 -17.48 44.34 -35.68
N CYS A 43 -18.56 44.48 -36.44
CA CYS A 43 -18.72 45.39 -37.57
C CYS A 43 -18.91 46.86 -37.15
N ASN A 44 -19.18 47.14 -35.87
CA ASN A 44 -19.72 48.43 -35.43
C ASN A 44 -18.67 49.56 -35.26
N THR A 45 -17.38 49.30 -35.44
CA THR A 45 -16.35 50.35 -35.35
C THR A 45 -16.14 51.11 -36.66
N LEU A 46 -16.47 50.50 -37.81
CA LEU A 46 -16.20 51.08 -39.15
C LEU A 46 -17.47 51.44 -39.92
N CYS A 47 -18.63 50.92 -39.53
CA CYS A 47 -19.90 51.16 -40.21
C CYS A 47 -20.88 51.91 -39.30
N ARG A 48 -21.48 53.00 -39.81
CA ARG A 48 -22.60 53.70 -39.16
C ARG A 48 -23.87 53.46 -39.96
N TYR A 49 -24.94 53.12 -39.26
CA TYR A 49 -26.24 52.86 -39.88
C TYR A 49 -27.17 54.02 -39.61
N PHE A 50 -27.97 54.36 -40.61
CA PHE A 50 -28.97 55.42 -40.52
C PHE A 50 -30.29 54.91 -41.07
N VAL A 51 -31.38 55.33 -40.43
CA VAL A 51 -32.74 55.10 -40.90
C VAL A 51 -33.23 56.42 -41.51
N GLY A 52 -33.49 56.39 -42.81
CA GLY A 52 -34.07 57.51 -43.54
C GLY A 52 -35.59 57.37 -43.63
N VAL A 53 -36.34 58.40 -43.26
CA VAL A 53 -37.78 58.52 -43.52
C VAL A 53 -37.94 59.56 -44.63
N LEU A 54 -38.37 59.12 -45.81
CA LEU A 54 -38.58 59.96 -46.98
C LEU A 54 -40.04 60.36 -47.07
N ASP A 55 -40.30 61.67 -47.13
CA ASP A 55 -41.61 62.18 -47.51
C ASP A 55 -41.66 62.40 -49.03
N GLU A 56 -42.26 61.44 -49.73
CA GLU A 56 -42.37 61.42 -51.20
C GLU A 56 -42.90 62.73 -51.82
N PRO A 57 -43.96 63.39 -51.29
CA PRO A 57 -44.47 64.63 -51.88
C PRO A 57 -43.56 65.84 -51.70
N SER A 58 -42.80 65.94 -50.61
CA SER A 58 -41.87 67.06 -50.37
C SER A 58 -40.45 66.80 -50.88
N GLY A 59 -40.10 65.53 -51.13
CA GLY A 59 -38.76 65.09 -51.54
C GLY A 59 -37.72 65.23 -50.42
N GLN A 60 -38.14 65.48 -49.18
CA GLN A 60 -37.26 65.66 -48.03
C GLN A 60 -37.08 64.34 -47.28
N MET A 61 -35.85 64.04 -46.87
CA MET A 61 -35.52 62.83 -46.13
C MET A 61 -34.97 63.17 -44.74
N GLU A 62 -35.65 62.70 -43.70
CA GLU A 62 -35.18 62.79 -42.33
C GLU A 62 -34.30 61.58 -42.01
N VAL A 63 -33.08 61.83 -41.51
CA VAL A 63 -32.09 60.77 -41.27
C VAL A 63 -31.82 60.64 -39.78
N TYR A 64 -32.12 59.46 -39.24
CA TYR A 64 -31.92 59.11 -37.83
C TYR A 64 -30.76 58.14 -37.66
N ASN A 65 -29.87 58.41 -36.71
CA ASN A 65 -28.78 57.50 -36.38
C ASN A 65 -29.33 56.22 -35.72
N ALA A 66 -28.95 55.05 -36.23
CA ALA A 66 -29.47 53.77 -35.78
C ALA A 66 -28.35 52.82 -35.35
N GLU A 67 -28.61 52.09 -34.27
CA GLU A 67 -27.71 51.06 -33.76
C GLU A 67 -28.29 49.67 -34.04
N LEU A 68 -27.43 48.75 -34.50
CA LEU A 68 -27.81 47.37 -34.74
C LEU A 68 -27.52 46.52 -33.49
N PHE A 69 -28.52 45.76 -33.06
CA PHE A 69 -28.41 44.82 -31.95
C PHE A 69 -28.59 43.39 -32.46
N ASN A 70 -27.64 42.50 -32.13
CA ASN A 70 -27.84 41.07 -32.32
C ASN A 70 -28.52 40.52 -31.06
N MET A 71 -29.82 40.21 -31.15
CA MET A 71 -30.60 39.72 -30.02
C MET A 71 -30.39 38.21 -29.85
N GLN A 72 -29.97 37.78 -28.66
CA GLN A 72 -29.81 36.37 -28.32
C GLN A 72 -30.87 35.96 -27.29
N PRO A 73 -31.51 34.79 -27.44
CA PRO A 73 -32.44 34.29 -26.44
C PRO A 73 -31.67 33.96 -25.16
N LEU A 74 -32.09 34.55 -24.05
CA LEU A 74 -31.67 34.17 -22.72
C LEU A 74 -32.56 33.00 -22.30
N ILE A 75 -32.04 31.79 -22.47
CA ILE A 75 -32.67 30.59 -21.95
C ILE A 75 -32.28 30.51 -20.48
N SER A 76 -33.24 30.64 -19.57
CA SER A 76 -33.07 30.53 -18.12
C SER A 76 -32.81 29.09 -17.67
N ASP A 77 -32.33 28.22 -18.56
CA ASP A 77 -31.77 26.94 -18.14
C ASP A 77 -30.61 27.32 -17.25
N ASP A 78 -30.71 26.93 -15.98
CA ASP A 78 -29.66 27.03 -14.98
C ASP A 78 -28.34 26.90 -15.71
N VAL A 79 -27.68 28.05 -15.94
CA VAL A 79 -26.31 28.04 -16.40
C VAL A 79 -25.67 27.35 -15.23
N ALA A 80 -25.42 26.05 -15.41
CA ALA A 80 -24.41 25.35 -14.70
C ALA A 80 -23.15 26.18 -14.98
N ASP A 81 -22.96 27.22 -14.17
CA ASP A 81 -21.71 27.49 -13.51
C ASP A 81 -21.28 26.12 -13.01
N ASN A 82 -20.68 25.35 -13.91
CA ASN A 82 -19.96 24.15 -13.58
C ASN A 82 -19.01 24.66 -12.54
N ASP A 83 -19.27 24.26 -11.29
CA ASP A 83 -18.67 24.78 -10.08
C ASP A 83 -17.15 24.81 -10.25
N LEU A 84 -16.65 25.93 -10.78
CA LEU A 84 -15.22 26.18 -10.87
C LEU A 84 -14.66 26.21 -9.45
N SER A 85 -15.50 26.54 -8.45
CA SER A 85 -15.26 26.37 -7.03
C SER A 85 -14.93 24.91 -6.66
N GLU A 86 -15.75 23.94 -7.08
CA GLU A 86 -15.60 22.51 -6.80
C GLU A 86 -14.40 21.95 -7.57
N TYR A 87 -14.16 22.42 -8.81
CA TYR A 87 -12.95 22.06 -9.54
C TYR A 87 -11.69 22.62 -8.87
N LEU A 88 -11.71 23.86 -8.36
CA LEU A 88 -10.56 24.47 -7.67
C LEU A 88 -10.27 23.80 -6.33
N ALA A 89 -11.30 23.43 -5.57
CA ALA A 89 -11.20 22.76 -4.28
C ALA A 89 -10.61 21.33 -4.36
N LYS A 90 -10.70 20.69 -5.53
CA LYS A 90 -10.16 19.36 -5.76
C LYS A 90 -8.63 19.32 -5.72
N SER A 91 -8.10 18.27 -5.10
CA SER A 91 -6.68 17.96 -5.06
C SER A 91 -6.11 17.74 -6.46
N TYR A 92 -4.80 17.94 -6.62
CA TYR A 92 -4.11 17.66 -7.89
C TYR A 92 -4.38 16.23 -8.38
N ARG A 93 -4.41 15.25 -7.47
CA ARG A 93 -4.71 13.85 -7.83
C ARG A 93 -6.14 13.68 -8.34
N GLU A 94 -7.11 14.32 -7.71
CA GLU A 94 -8.52 14.26 -8.12
C GLU A 94 -8.72 14.90 -9.49
N LYS A 95 -8.03 16.02 -9.77
CA LYS A 95 -8.01 16.64 -11.09
C LYS A 95 -7.44 15.71 -12.16
N VAL A 96 -6.36 14.99 -11.85
CA VAL A 96 -5.77 13.99 -12.75
C VAL A 96 -6.73 12.81 -12.96
N ASP A 97 -7.40 12.34 -11.92
CA ASP A 97 -8.37 11.25 -12.01
C ASP A 97 -9.58 11.63 -12.86
N LEU A 98 -10.09 12.87 -12.73
CA LEU A 98 -11.13 13.42 -13.61
C LEU A 98 -10.67 13.48 -15.07
N CYS A 99 -9.42 13.88 -15.32
CA CYS A 99 -8.86 13.88 -16.68
C CYS A 99 -8.74 12.46 -17.24
N ILE A 100 -8.40 11.46 -16.41
CA ILE A 100 -8.35 10.05 -16.83
C ILE A 100 -9.76 9.52 -17.10
N GLU A 101 -10.74 9.94 -16.32
CA GLU A 101 -12.14 9.58 -16.51
C GLU A 101 -12.69 10.17 -17.82
N ALA A 102 -12.47 11.47 -18.07
CA ALA A 102 -12.94 12.15 -19.28
C ALA A 102 -12.15 11.77 -20.54
N PHE A 103 -10.81 11.73 -20.48
CA PHE A 103 -9.93 11.65 -21.65
C PHE A 103 -8.93 10.48 -21.62
N GLY A 104 -8.90 9.70 -20.54
CA GLY A 104 -7.95 8.59 -20.40
C GLY A 104 -8.25 7.41 -21.31
N THR A 105 -7.21 6.65 -21.63
CA THR A 105 -7.32 5.39 -22.38
C THR A 105 -8.07 4.33 -21.56
N ASN A 106 -8.65 3.32 -22.23
CA ASN A 106 -9.34 2.20 -21.55
C ASN A 106 -8.46 1.51 -20.50
N LYS A 107 -7.15 1.41 -20.74
CA LYS A 107 -6.19 0.86 -19.77
C LYS A 107 -6.08 1.73 -18.52
N GLN A 108 -5.98 3.04 -18.68
CA GLN A 108 -5.90 4.00 -17.57
C GLN A 108 -7.20 4.05 -16.78
N ARG A 109 -8.36 4.05 -17.44
CA ARG A 109 -9.67 3.99 -16.79
C ARG A 109 -9.84 2.71 -15.96
N LYS A 110 -9.44 1.55 -16.51
CA LYS A 110 -9.48 0.28 -15.77
C LYS A 110 -8.56 0.29 -14.53
N ALA A 111 -7.36 0.86 -14.67
CA ALA A 111 -6.44 1.01 -13.54
C ALA A 111 -6.99 1.94 -12.45
N LEU A 112 -7.63 3.05 -12.84
CA LEU A 112 -8.29 3.98 -11.92
C LEU A 112 -9.46 3.32 -11.19
N ASN A 113 -10.33 2.60 -11.91
CA ASN A 113 -11.43 1.85 -11.29
C ASN A 113 -10.93 0.77 -10.32
N SER A 114 -9.86 0.05 -10.68
CA SER A 114 -9.23 -0.89 -9.75
C SER A 114 -8.70 -0.23 -8.48
N ARG A 115 -8.15 1.00 -8.57
CA ARG A 115 -7.70 1.76 -7.39
C ARG A 115 -8.88 2.16 -6.51
N ARG A 116 -9.96 2.68 -7.09
CA ARG A 116 -11.20 3.04 -6.36
C ARG A 116 -11.81 1.82 -5.67
N MET A 117 -11.86 0.67 -6.34
CA MET A 117 -12.39 -0.57 -5.74
C MET A 117 -11.54 -1.10 -4.58
N ASN A 118 -10.23 -0.86 -4.60
CA ASN A 118 -9.30 -1.29 -3.56
C ASN A 118 -9.10 -0.22 -2.47
N GLU A 119 -9.76 0.93 -2.57
CA GLU A 119 -9.69 1.97 -1.57
C GLU A 119 -10.53 1.57 -0.35
N VAL A 120 -9.85 1.00 0.63
CA VAL A 120 -10.44 0.75 1.94
C VAL A 120 -10.54 2.11 2.65
N ARG A 121 -11.76 2.58 2.88
CA ARG A 121 -11.99 3.83 3.63
C ARG A 121 -11.42 3.69 5.03
N LYS A 122 -10.54 4.63 5.39
CA LYS A 122 -9.87 4.66 6.70
C LYS A 122 -10.86 4.67 7.87
N GLU A 123 -11.98 5.36 7.70
CA GLU A 123 -13.06 5.42 8.70
C GLU A 123 -13.66 4.03 8.95
N VAL A 124 -14.04 3.31 7.89
CA VAL A 124 -14.64 1.96 8.00
C VAL A 124 -13.64 0.95 8.56
N LEU A 125 -12.36 1.08 8.19
CA LEU A 125 -11.30 0.25 8.77
C LEU A 125 -11.13 0.52 10.26
N ASN A 126 -11.06 1.78 10.67
CA ASN A 126 -10.89 2.16 12.07
C ASN A 126 -12.10 1.72 12.90
N GLU A 127 -13.32 1.90 12.41
CA GLU A 127 -14.53 1.44 13.09
C GLU A 127 -14.55 -0.09 13.25
N ALA A 128 -14.20 -0.83 12.20
CA ALA A 128 -14.11 -2.29 12.25
C ALA A 128 -13.01 -2.77 13.23
N VAL A 129 -11.87 -2.08 13.28
CA VAL A 129 -10.76 -2.38 14.20
C VAL A 129 -11.15 -2.08 15.64
N ILE A 130 -11.79 -0.92 15.91
CA ILE A 130 -12.28 -0.57 17.24
C ILE A 130 -13.31 -1.60 17.71
N LYS A 131 -14.28 -1.94 16.86
CA LYS A 131 -15.30 -2.94 17.17
C LYS A 131 -14.70 -4.34 17.39
N ALA A 132 -13.67 -4.72 16.63
CA ALA A 132 -12.96 -5.96 16.86
C ALA A 132 -12.21 -5.96 18.20
N ALA A 133 -11.56 -4.84 18.56
CA ALA A 133 -10.90 -4.69 19.84
C ALA A 133 -11.89 -4.75 21.01
N GLU A 134 -13.04 -4.08 20.91
CA GLU A 134 -14.12 -4.14 21.89
C GLU A 134 -14.63 -5.58 22.08
N ASN A 135 -14.93 -6.29 20.99
CA ASN A 135 -15.35 -7.70 21.06
C ASN A 135 -14.29 -8.60 21.71
N VAL A 136 -13.01 -8.37 21.45
CA VAL A 136 -11.91 -9.14 22.07
C VAL A 136 -11.81 -8.82 23.57
N ILE A 137 -11.98 -7.55 23.96
CA ILE A 137 -12.01 -7.13 25.35
C ILE A 137 -13.22 -7.71 26.09
N GLU A 138 -14.40 -7.74 25.47
CA GLU A 138 -15.61 -8.33 26.04
C GLU A 138 -15.50 -9.85 26.22
N THR A 139 -14.90 -10.55 25.25
CA THR A 139 -14.82 -12.02 25.26
C THR A 139 -13.71 -12.57 26.15
N LYS A 140 -12.53 -11.93 26.16
CA LYS A 140 -11.37 -12.39 26.95
C LYS A 140 -11.22 -11.66 28.29
N GLY A 141 -11.72 -10.44 28.41
CA GLY A 141 -11.50 -9.57 29.56
C GLY A 141 -10.09 -8.95 29.57
N VAL A 142 -9.99 -7.72 30.10
CA VAL A 142 -8.74 -6.94 30.12
C VAL A 142 -7.60 -7.66 30.85
N ALA A 143 -7.91 -8.39 31.94
CA ALA A 143 -6.91 -9.08 32.74
C ALA A 143 -6.26 -10.27 32.01
N ALA A 144 -7.02 -11.04 31.24
CA ALA A 144 -6.49 -12.16 30.46
C ALA A 144 -5.66 -11.65 29.27
N LEU A 145 -6.03 -10.51 28.68
CA LEU A 145 -5.26 -9.89 27.59
C LEU A 145 -3.91 -9.36 28.05
N ILE A 146 -3.83 -8.78 29.25
CA ILE A 146 -2.54 -8.34 29.84
C ILE A 146 -1.64 -9.54 30.13
N HIS A 147 -2.21 -10.66 30.56
CA HIS A 147 -1.48 -11.91 30.74
C HIS A 147 -0.99 -12.48 29.39
N ASP A 148 -1.86 -12.59 28.39
CA ASP A 148 -1.50 -13.03 27.03
C ASP A 148 -0.38 -12.15 26.44
N ALA A 149 -0.43 -10.83 26.60
CA ALA A 149 0.62 -9.91 26.10
C ALA A 149 1.96 -10.05 26.85
N ALA A 150 1.91 -10.27 28.17
CA ALA A 150 3.11 -10.52 28.98
C ALA A 150 3.72 -11.91 28.71
N GLU A 151 2.89 -12.89 28.35
CA GLU A 151 3.35 -14.18 27.86
C GLU A 151 3.93 -14.08 26.45
N ASP A 152 3.31 -13.32 25.53
CA ASP A 152 3.82 -13.13 24.17
C ASP A 152 5.25 -12.56 24.17
N GLU A 153 5.57 -11.57 25.02
CA GLU A 153 6.95 -11.05 25.16
C GLU A 153 7.93 -12.10 25.71
N LYS A 154 7.50 -12.98 26.62
CA LYS A 154 8.31 -14.11 27.08
C LYS A 154 8.44 -15.17 25.98
N THR A 155 7.42 -15.36 25.16
CA THR A 155 7.47 -16.32 24.07
C THR A 155 8.47 -15.90 23.00
N ASP A 156 8.55 -14.61 22.65
CA ASP A 156 9.49 -14.11 21.63
C ASP A 156 10.96 -14.37 22.00
N VAL A 157 11.34 -14.23 23.28
CA VAL A 157 12.69 -14.58 23.76
C VAL A 157 12.89 -16.10 23.82
N SER A 158 11.84 -16.86 24.18
CA SER A 158 11.88 -18.34 24.17
C SER A 158 11.92 -18.96 22.77
N LEU A 159 11.61 -18.21 21.71
CA LEU A 159 11.69 -18.71 20.33
C LEU A 159 13.14 -18.81 19.84
N VAL A 160 14.05 -17.99 20.40
CA VAL A 160 15.44 -17.90 19.96
C VAL A 160 16.38 -18.75 20.82
N LEU A 161 16.03 -18.96 22.09
CA LEU A 161 16.86 -19.66 23.06
C LEU A 161 16.27 -21.03 23.42
N PRO A 162 17.12 -22.04 23.71
CA PRO A 162 16.64 -23.30 24.30
C PRO A 162 15.87 -23.06 25.60
N PRO A 163 15.03 -24.02 26.06
CA PRO A 163 14.29 -23.89 27.30
C PRO A 163 15.22 -23.53 28.49
N CYS A 164 14.94 -22.39 29.11
CA CYS A 164 15.70 -21.89 30.26
C CYS A 164 15.03 -22.34 31.56
N HIS A 165 15.80 -22.97 32.46
CA HIS A 165 15.35 -23.38 33.79
C HIS A 165 15.88 -22.39 34.84
N GLU A 166 15.11 -21.35 35.14
CA GLU A 166 15.49 -20.31 36.12
C GLU A 166 15.66 -20.86 37.54
N ASP A 167 14.98 -21.97 37.86
CA ASP A 167 15.04 -22.63 39.18
C ASP A 167 16.30 -23.49 39.39
N ALA A 168 17.21 -23.51 38.42
CA ALA A 168 18.43 -24.29 38.49
C ALA A 168 19.37 -23.78 39.60
N LYS A 169 19.79 -24.68 40.49
CA LYS A 169 20.70 -24.36 41.61
C LYS A 169 22.16 -24.24 41.17
N LYS A 170 22.50 -24.79 40.00
CA LYS A 170 23.85 -24.73 39.41
C LYS A 170 23.77 -24.06 38.04
N PRO A 171 24.81 -23.32 37.64
CA PRO A 171 24.84 -22.64 36.34
C PRO A 171 24.78 -23.63 35.16
N GLU A 172 25.31 -24.84 35.34
CA GLU A 172 25.30 -25.91 34.34
C GLU A 172 23.88 -26.45 34.06
N ASP A 173 22.99 -26.40 35.05
CA ASP A 173 21.64 -26.97 34.98
C ASP A 173 20.59 -25.98 34.44
N VAL A 174 20.99 -24.72 34.17
CA VAL A 174 20.13 -23.67 33.59
C VAL A 174 19.64 -24.06 32.21
N TYR A 175 20.50 -24.71 31.42
CA TYR A 175 20.16 -25.30 30.12
C TYR A 175 20.48 -26.79 30.14
N LYS A 176 19.46 -27.61 30.36
CA LYS A 176 19.63 -29.06 30.42
C LYS A 176 20.00 -29.60 29.05
N PHE A 177 20.99 -30.49 29.03
CA PHE A 177 21.45 -31.10 27.79
C PHE A 177 20.33 -31.84 27.03
N GLU A 178 19.48 -32.57 27.76
CA GLU A 178 18.33 -33.32 27.21
C GLU A 178 17.29 -32.43 26.52
N ASP A 179 17.22 -31.15 26.90
CA ASP A 179 16.32 -30.18 26.29
C ASP A 179 16.91 -29.54 25.02
N ILE A 180 18.24 -29.55 24.87
CA ILE A 180 18.96 -29.05 23.69
C ILE A 180 19.07 -30.14 22.61
N ILE A 181 19.41 -31.36 23.03
CA ILE A 181 19.52 -32.55 22.18
C ILE A 181 18.75 -33.66 22.86
N SER A 182 17.70 -34.16 22.20
CA SER A 182 16.89 -35.21 22.82
C SER A 182 17.70 -36.52 22.93
N PRO A 183 17.42 -37.39 23.92
CA PRO A 183 18.21 -38.62 24.11
C PRO A 183 18.30 -39.52 22.87
N ALA A 184 17.21 -39.59 22.09
CA ALA A 184 17.18 -40.36 20.83
C ALA A 184 18.10 -39.77 19.75
N GLU A 185 18.23 -38.45 19.71
CA GLU A 185 19.10 -37.73 18.78
C GLU A 185 20.56 -37.92 19.16
N TYR A 186 20.83 -37.81 20.46
CA TYR A 186 22.14 -38.00 21.02
C TYR A 186 22.69 -39.42 20.77
N GLU A 187 21.82 -40.43 20.79
CA GLU A 187 22.16 -41.80 20.41
C GLU A 187 22.47 -41.91 18.91
N ALA A 188 21.67 -41.28 18.04
CA ALA A 188 21.90 -41.27 16.60
C ALA A 188 23.22 -40.59 16.18
N LEU A 189 23.73 -39.65 16.98
CA LEU A 189 25.02 -38.98 16.77
C LEU A 189 26.23 -39.90 16.95
N GLN A 190 26.06 -41.09 17.55
CA GLN A 190 27.17 -42.03 17.75
C GLN A 190 27.82 -42.45 16.44
N ALA A 191 27.02 -42.85 15.45
CA ALA A 191 27.52 -43.33 14.16
C ALA A 191 28.37 -42.28 13.41
N PRO A 192 27.91 -41.03 13.22
CA PRO A 192 28.72 -40.02 12.55
C PRO A 192 29.91 -39.51 13.39
N ALA A 193 29.79 -39.50 14.73
CA ALA A 193 30.88 -39.06 15.61
C ALA A 193 32.08 -40.03 15.62
N THR A 194 31.90 -41.29 15.18
CA THR A 194 33.01 -42.25 14.99
C THR A 194 34.12 -41.70 14.09
N VAL A 195 33.79 -40.79 13.17
CA VAL A 195 34.78 -40.10 12.32
C VAL A 195 35.80 -39.40 13.19
N PHE A 196 35.39 -38.70 14.24
CA PHE A 196 36.29 -37.99 15.14
C PHE A 196 36.98 -38.91 16.15
N MET A 197 36.42 -40.09 16.43
CA MET A 197 37.07 -41.04 17.33
C MET A 197 38.31 -41.71 16.75
N ASN A 198 38.40 -41.82 15.42
CA ASN A 198 39.50 -42.49 14.73
C ASN A 198 40.50 -41.52 14.08
N VAL A 199 40.40 -40.22 14.38
CA VAL A 199 41.23 -39.19 13.74
C VAL A 199 42.65 -39.20 14.29
N THR A 200 43.62 -39.35 13.39
CA THR A 200 45.04 -39.19 13.72
C THR A 200 45.49 -37.74 13.52
N ALA A 201 46.59 -37.33 14.15
CA ALA A 201 47.14 -35.97 14.00
C ALA A 201 47.46 -35.61 12.53
N ALA A 202 47.76 -36.60 11.69
CA ALA A 202 47.96 -36.42 10.25
C ALA A 202 46.65 -36.12 9.50
N ASP A 203 45.53 -36.69 9.95
CA ASP A 203 44.21 -36.45 9.36
C ASP A 203 43.68 -35.06 9.76
N ILE A 204 43.99 -34.58 10.98
CA ILE A 204 43.65 -33.21 11.41
C ILE A 204 44.31 -32.18 10.48
N LEU A 205 45.58 -32.39 10.09
CA LEU A 205 46.27 -31.50 9.15
C LEU A 205 45.58 -31.48 7.78
N LYS A 206 45.20 -32.64 7.24
CA LYS A 206 44.44 -32.72 5.98
C LYS A 206 43.08 -32.04 6.08
N MET A 207 42.34 -32.25 7.15
CA MET A 207 41.03 -31.61 7.39
C MET A 207 41.15 -30.09 7.52
N THR A 208 42.29 -29.60 8.03
CA THR A 208 42.62 -28.17 8.11
C THR A 208 42.91 -27.58 6.73
N GLU A 209 43.66 -28.30 5.88
CA GLU A 209 43.95 -27.89 4.51
C GLU A 209 42.70 -27.86 3.63
N GLU A 210 41.83 -28.86 3.77
CA GLU A 210 40.57 -28.98 3.02
C GLU A 210 39.46 -28.04 3.52
N LYS A 211 39.64 -27.38 4.67
CA LYS A 211 38.63 -26.54 5.35
C LYS A 211 37.27 -27.25 5.50
N SER A 212 37.31 -28.54 5.82
CA SER A 212 36.11 -29.38 5.86
C SER A 212 35.27 -29.19 7.13
N TYR A 213 35.87 -28.70 8.21
CA TYR A 213 35.24 -28.45 9.53
C TYR A 213 35.56 -27.05 10.06
N CYS A 214 34.77 -26.59 11.03
CA CYS A 214 35.03 -25.32 11.72
C CYS A 214 36.40 -25.31 12.41
N SER A 215 37.12 -24.17 12.38
CA SER A 215 38.42 -24.01 13.03
C SER A 215 38.39 -24.36 14.52
N PHE A 216 37.30 -23.98 15.22
CA PHE A 216 37.09 -24.31 16.62
C PHE A 216 37.08 -25.82 16.86
N VAL A 217 36.40 -26.59 16.01
CA VAL A 217 36.33 -28.05 16.13
C VAL A 217 37.71 -28.68 15.92
N LEU A 218 38.47 -28.19 14.93
CA LEU A 218 39.82 -28.69 14.64
C LEU A 218 40.81 -28.43 15.78
N ASP A 219 40.68 -27.30 16.48
CA ASP A 219 41.50 -27.00 17.65
C ASP A 219 41.08 -27.83 18.86
N GLU A 220 39.77 -28.02 19.06
CA GLU A 220 39.26 -28.80 20.19
C GLU A 220 39.54 -30.31 20.05
N LEU A 221 39.66 -30.81 18.81
CA LEU A 221 40.11 -32.18 18.54
C LEU A 221 41.56 -32.42 18.99
N LYS A 222 42.39 -31.38 19.08
CA LYS A 222 43.76 -31.48 19.63
C LYS A 222 43.76 -31.53 21.16
N SER A 223 42.73 -30.99 21.81
CA SER A 223 42.57 -30.87 23.27
C SER A 223 41.50 -31.84 23.84
N MET A 224 41.42 -33.04 23.28
CA MET A 224 40.43 -34.02 23.71
C MET A 224 40.73 -34.62 25.11
N PRO A 225 39.70 -34.86 25.94
CA PRO A 225 39.85 -35.48 27.25
C PRO A 225 40.25 -36.96 27.13
N LEU A 226 41.05 -37.46 28.07
CA LEU A 226 41.58 -38.84 28.06
C LEU A 226 40.56 -39.91 28.50
N ASP A 227 39.41 -39.51 29.07
CA ASP A 227 38.37 -40.42 29.54
C ASP A 227 37.51 -40.93 28.37
N GLU A 228 37.28 -42.24 28.25
CA GLU A 228 36.56 -42.84 27.11
C GLU A 228 35.13 -42.31 26.97
N LYS A 229 34.40 -42.14 28.08
CA LYS A 229 33.02 -41.62 28.07
C LYS A 229 32.98 -40.13 27.81
N GLY A 230 33.88 -39.37 28.44
CA GLY A 230 34.04 -37.94 28.16
C GLY A 230 34.48 -37.67 26.72
N TYR A 231 35.29 -38.55 26.13
CA TYR A 231 35.80 -38.45 24.76
C TYR A 231 34.68 -38.69 23.75
N ASP A 232 33.89 -39.77 23.89
CA ASP A 232 32.73 -40.04 23.03
C ASP A 232 31.68 -38.92 23.14
N HIS A 233 31.38 -38.46 24.37
CA HIS A 233 30.45 -37.36 24.57
C HIS A 233 30.91 -36.08 23.85
N LYS A 234 32.19 -35.72 24.00
CA LYS A 234 32.76 -34.53 23.36
C LYS A 234 32.81 -34.66 21.84
N ALA A 235 33.14 -35.84 21.31
CA ALA A 235 33.14 -36.09 19.87
C ALA A 235 31.74 -35.90 19.25
N ARG A 236 30.69 -36.41 19.91
CA ARG A 236 29.29 -36.22 19.48
C ARG A 236 28.88 -34.76 19.52
N CYS A 237 29.22 -34.04 20.59
CA CYS A 237 28.92 -32.62 20.75
C CYS A 237 29.64 -31.76 19.69
N LEU A 238 30.90 -32.05 19.39
CA LEU A 238 31.68 -31.34 18.35
C LEU A 238 31.10 -31.57 16.95
N TRP A 239 30.67 -32.79 16.65
CA TRP A 239 30.02 -33.09 15.38
C TRP A 239 28.68 -32.38 15.23
N PHE A 240 27.89 -32.37 16.30
CA PHE A 240 26.62 -31.63 16.34
C PHE A 240 26.83 -30.13 16.14
N PHE A 241 27.81 -29.54 16.83
CA PHE A 241 28.16 -28.12 16.69
C PHE A 241 28.59 -27.77 15.26
N ASP A 242 29.46 -28.57 14.64
CA ASP A 242 29.88 -28.35 13.24
C ASP A 242 28.69 -28.41 12.28
N CYS A 243 27.73 -29.31 12.51
CA CYS A 243 26.50 -29.38 11.73
C CYS A 243 25.65 -28.10 11.85
N LEU A 244 25.54 -27.53 13.05
CA LEU A 244 24.85 -26.25 13.26
C LEU A 244 25.53 -25.10 12.51
N VAL A 245 26.86 -25.01 12.56
CA VAL A 245 27.64 -23.99 11.83
C VAL A 245 27.46 -24.14 10.31
N LYS A 246 27.47 -25.36 9.80
CA LYS A 246 27.23 -25.66 8.38
C LYS A 246 25.79 -25.37 7.96
N LEU A 247 24.82 -25.48 8.85
CA LEU A 247 23.42 -25.16 8.59
C LEU A 247 23.21 -23.64 8.57
N ASN A 248 23.75 -22.92 9.55
CA ASN A 248 23.67 -21.46 9.62
C ASN A 248 24.33 -20.77 8.40
N SER A 249 25.44 -21.31 7.90
CA SER A 249 26.10 -20.77 6.70
C SER A 249 25.32 -21.01 5.39
N GLN A 250 24.25 -21.82 5.39
CA GLN A 250 23.45 -22.11 4.21
C GLN A 250 22.21 -21.22 4.12
N LYS A 251 22.22 -20.25 3.20
CA LYS A 251 21.08 -19.35 2.94
C LYS A 251 19.88 -20.01 2.26
N VAL A 252 20.08 -21.15 1.58
CA VAL A 252 19.03 -21.89 0.86
C VAL A 252 19.28 -23.39 1.05
N VAL A 253 18.33 -24.09 1.67
CA VAL A 253 18.37 -25.54 1.82
C VAL A 253 18.14 -26.19 0.45
N LYS A 254 19.21 -26.71 -0.16
CA LYS A 254 19.12 -27.44 -1.43
C LYS A 254 18.71 -28.88 -1.17
N LYS A 255 17.62 -29.31 -1.82
CA LYS A 255 16.96 -30.64 -1.79
C LYS A 255 17.86 -31.88 -2.02
N LYS A 256 19.16 -31.72 -2.27
CA LYS A 256 20.13 -32.78 -2.61
C LYS A 256 20.92 -33.33 -1.42
N ARG A 257 21.02 -32.64 -0.28
CA ARG A 257 21.66 -33.16 0.93
C ARG A 257 20.66 -33.85 1.87
N LYS A 258 19.78 -34.68 1.31
CA LYS A 258 18.68 -35.31 2.06
C LYS A 258 19.15 -36.22 3.17
N ASP A 259 20.35 -36.79 3.12
CA ASP A 259 20.77 -37.80 4.12
C ASP A 259 21.20 -37.14 5.44
N LEU A 260 21.95 -36.04 5.38
CA LEU A 260 22.21 -35.18 6.55
C LEU A 260 20.94 -34.46 7.00
N PHE A 261 20.12 -34.06 6.02
CA PHE A 261 18.88 -33.35 6.29
C PHE A 261 17.84 -34.26 6.94
N LEU A 262 17.72 -35.54 6.59
CA LEU A 262 16.74 -36.49 7.17
C LEU A 262 17.04 -36.79 8.63
N LEU A 263 18.32 -36.97 8.99
CA LEU A 263 18.76 -37.12 10.38
C LEU A 263 18.46 -35.87 11.21
N LEU A 264 18.53 -34.67 10.62
CA LEU A 264 18.14 -33.40 11.26
C LEU A 264 16.65 -33.05 11.10
N TYR A 265 15.93 -33.61 10.11
CA TYR A 265 14.54 -33.28 9.79
C TYR A 265 13.58 -33.99 10.74
N GLN A 266 13.96 -35.18 11.18
CA GLN A 266 13.24 -35.94 12.20
C GLN A 266 13.38 -35.32 13.61
N VAL A 267 14.33 -34.38 13.77
CA VAL A 267 14.94 -33.95 15.04
C VAL A 267 14.68 -32.46 15.30
N TYR A 268 15.00 -31.57 14.36
CA TYR A 268 14.82 -30.11 14.51
C TYR A 268 13.61 -29.53 13.75
N PHE A 269 13.28 -30.08 12.57
CA PHE A 269 12.25 -29.47 11.70
C PHE A 269 10.81 -29.65 12.20
N CYS A 270 10.51 -30.60 13.08
CA CYS A 270 9.17 -30.69 13.66
C CYS A 270 8.83 -29.53 14.63
N ARG A 271 9.83 -28.81 15.15
CA ARG A 271 9.65 -27.77 16.18
C ARG A 271 9.69 -26.35 15.62
N VAL A 272 10.54 -26.08 14.62
CA VAL A 272 10.67 -24.74 14.00
C VAL A 272 9.67 -24.53 12.86
N ASP A 273 9.49 -25.51 11.96
CA ASP A 273 8.60 -25.36 10.79
C ASP A 273 7.12 -25.35 11.17
N ARG A 274 6.72 -25.96 12.31
CA ARG A 274 5.30 -26.01 12.71
C ARG A 274 4.76 -24.62 13.11
N LYS A 275 5.63 -23.67 13.52
CA LYS A 275 5.24 -22.29 13.87
C LYS A 275 5.47 -21.30 12.72
N GLU A 276 6.55 -21.42 11.96
CA GLU A 276 6.76 -20.54 10.78
C GLU A 276 5.82 -20.87 9.60
N LEU A 277 5.47 -22.14 9.38
CA LEU A 277 4.40 -22.47 8.43
C LEU A 277 3.03 -22.04 8.96
N ALA A 278 2.76 -22.03 10.26
CA ALA A 278 1.49 -21.51 10.78
C ALA A 278 1.34 -20.01 10.53
N ASN A 279 2.41 -19.23 10.69
CA ASN A 279 2.43 -17.79 10.37
C ASN A 279 2.31 -17.52 8.86
N ASN A 280 2.99 -18.31 8.01
CA ASN A 280 2.83 -18.22 6.56
C ASN A 280 1.49 -18.76 6.05
N TRP A 281 0.87 -19.73 6.74
CA TRP A 281 -0.48 -20.21 6.43
C TRP A 281 -1.56 -19.22 6.88
N GLN A 282 -1.37 -18.49 7.99
CA GLN A 282 -2.27 -17.39 8.36
C GLN A 282 -2.15 -16.20 7.40
N GLN A 283 -0.94 -15.82 6.96
CA GLN A 283 -0.78 -14.78 5.93
C GLN A 283 -1.32 -15.23 4.55
N SER A 284 -1.20 -16.51 4.20
CA SER A 284 -1.78 -17.10 2.99
C SER A 284 -3.31 -17.18 3.01
N LYS A 285 -3.94 -17.39 4.18
CA LYS A 285 -5.41 -17.40 4.34
C LYS A 285 -6.02 -15.99 4.33
N ILE A 286 -5.33 -14.98 4.85
CA ILE A 286 -5.78 -13.58 4.78
C ILE A 286 -5.74 -13.06 3.32
N GLY A 287 -4.87 -13.63 2.48
CA GLY A 287 -4.83 -13.35 1.04
C GLY A 287 -5.81 -14.16 0.16
N ARG A 288 -6.61 -15.09 0.72
CA ARG A 288 -7.54 -15.93 -0.05
C ARG A 288 -8.86 -16.21 0.69
N LEU A 289 -9.57 -15.15 1.04
CA LEU A 289 -11.00 -15.21 1.33
C LEU A 289 -11.72 -14.08 0.58
N SER A 290 -11.95 -14.27 -0.73
CA SER A 290 -13.18 -13.78 -1.34
C SER A 290 -14.07 -14.99 -1.63
N PRO A 291 -15.28 -15.07 -1.05
CA PRO A 291 -16.34 -15.89 -1.58
C PRO A 291 -17.09 -15.05 -2.62
N ASN A 292 -17.03 -15.46 -3.88
CA ASN A 292 -18.10 -15.16 -4.84
C ASN A 292 -19.23 -16.17 -4.59
N PRO A 293 -20.40 -15.77 -4.08
CA PRO A 293 -21.64 -16.42 -4.45
C PRO A 293 -22.30 -15.55 -5.52
N PHE A 294 -22.66 -16.16 -6.66
CA PHE A 294 -23.73 -15.79 -7.61
C PHE A 294 -23.34 -16.23 -9.01
N LEU A 295 -23.42 -17.55 -9.20
CA LEU A 295 -23.80 -18.16 -10.47
C LEU A 295 -25.16 -18.82 -10.25
N LYS A 296 -26.21 -18.08 -10.57
CA LYS A 296 -27.49 -18.54 -11.13
C LYS A 296 -28.19 -17.35 -11.73
#